data_AF-H8MZL1-F1
#
_entry.id   AF-H8MZL1-F1
#
_cell.length_a   1.000
_cell.length_b   1.000
_cell.length_c   1.000
_cell.angle_alpha   90.00
_cell.angle_beta   90.00
_cell.angle_gamma   90.00
#
_symmetry.space_group_name_H-M   'P 1'
#
loop_
_entity.id
_entity.type
_entity.pdbx_description
1 polymer ?
#
loop_
_entity_poly.entity_id
_entity_poly.type
_entity_poly.pdbx_seq_one_letter_code
_entity_poly.pdbx_strand_id
1 'polypeptide(L)'
;MALLVGCAGTSYFQSGRDTFFGQRGARVWVKGPWPAIQPSSDVDEVIDQLCPAVMALERARERDYGQEYCGLIYSLGGGEYYASWPSPLGRTTLVGADLRRKSCSVPGEVKDDRGLASTLADFHSHPWFPSGMSQEDRWSQS
;
A
#
# COMPACT_ATOMS: atom_id res chain seq x y z
N MET A 1 -19.89 20.99 33.36
CA MET A 1 -18.64 20.51 32.74
C MET A 1 -18.95 19.22 32.00
N ALA A 2 -19.14 19.29 30.69
CA ALA A 2 -19.26 18.10 29.85
C ALA A 2 -17.85 17.74 29.35
N LEU A 3 -17.34 16.60 29.78
CA LEU A 3 -16.12 16.02 29.23
C LEU A 3 -16.45 15.50 27.82
N LEU A 4 -15.94 16.19 26.80
CA LEU A 4 -15.96 15.70 25.43
C LEU A 4 -15.05 14.47 25.35
N VAL A 5 -15.65 13.28 25.39
CA VAL A 5 -14.97 12.02 25.05
C VAL A 5 -14.66 12.09 23.55
N GLY A 6 -13.43 12.44 23.20
CA GLY A 6 -12.95 12.35 21.82
C GLY A 6 -12.85 10.88 21.43
N CYS A 7 -13.63 10.46 20.43
CA CYS A 7 -13.49 9.15 19.80
C CYS A 7 -12.12 9.07 19.13
N ALA A 8 -11.12 8.53 19.84
CA ALA A 8 -9.86 8.14 19.24
C ALA A 8 -10.08 6.83 18.46
N GLY A 9 -10.72 6.92 17.28
CA GLY A 9 -10.66 5.84 16.31
C GLY A 9 -9.20 5.63 15.95
N THR A 10 -8.66 4.44 16.22
CA THR A 10 -7.27 4.12 15.85
C THR A 10 -7.22 4.05 14.33
N SER A 11 -6.45 4.93 13.70
CA SER A 11 -6.33 4.96 12.23
C SER A 11 -5.73 3.65 11.71
N TYR A 12 -6.01 3.29 10.46
CA TYR A 12 -5.35 2.18 9.77
C TYR A 12 -3.83 2.33 9.82
N PHE A 13 -3.33 3.56 9.72
CA PHE A 13 -1.91 3.85 9.90
C PHE A 13 -1.39 3.41 11.26
N GLN A 14 -2.10 3.73 12.34
CA GLN A 14 -1.69 3.41 13.71
C GLN A 14 -1.87 1.93 14.05
N SER A 15 -3.00 1.35 13.67
CA SER A 15 -3.33 -0.05 13.96
C SER A 15 -2.58 -1.04 13.07
N GLY A 16 -2.28 -0.66 11.84
CA GLY A 16 -1.56 -1.49 10.88
C GLY A 16 -0.04 -1.46 11.03
N ARG A 17 0.53 -0.41 11.65
CA ARG A 17 1.97 -0.32 11.87
C ARG A 17 2.45 -1.43 12.78
N ASP A 18 3.57 -2.03 12.39
CA ASP A 18 4.21 -3.20 12.99
C ASP A 18 3.35 -4.48 13.03
N THR A 19 2.12 -4.43 12.51
CA THR A 19 1.20 -5.58 12.40
C THR A 19 1.07 -6.05 10.95
N PHE A 20 0.74 -5.14 10.04
CA PHE A 20 0.53 -5.40 8.61
C PHE A 20 1.65 -4.81 7.75
N PHE A 21 2.36 -3.81 8.26
CA PHE A 21 3.50 -3.20 7.59
C PHE A 21 4.42 -2.58 8.63
N GLY A 22 5.69 -2.42 8.29
CA GLY A 22 6.64 -1.75 9.18
C GLY A 22 7.92 -1.40 8.46
N GLN A 23 8.87 -0.85 9.21
CA GLN A 23 10.15 -0.42 8.68
C GLN A 23 11.28 -0.99 9.51
N ARG A 24 12.29 -1.56 8.85
CA ARG A 24 13.55 -2.00 9.46
C ARG A 24 14.70 -1.29 8.78
N GLY A 25 15.29 -0.30 9.46
CA GLY A 25 16.27 0.60 8.84
C GLY A 25 15.63 1.39 7.70
N ALA A 26 16.20 1.32 6.49
CA ALA A 26 15.65 1.96 5.31
C ALA A 26 14.60 1.11 4.56
N ARG A 27 14.41 -0.17 4.93
CA ARG A 27 13.56 -1.10 4.19
C ARG A 27 12.17 -1.21 4.82
N VAL A 28 11.14 -1.02 4.01
CA VAL A 28 9.75 -1.29 4.39
C VAL A 28 9.44 -2.77 4.15
N TRP A 29 8.75 -3.39 5.11
CA TRP A 29 8.18 -4.73 4.98
C TRP A 29 6.66 -4.64 5.07
N VAL A 30 5.98 -5.56 4.39
CA VAL A 30 4.52 -5.70 4.38
C VAL A 30 4.12 -7.14 4.66
N LYS A 31 2.98 -7.36 5.32
CA LYS A 31 2.45 -8.69 5.60
C LYS A 31 1.67 -9.22 4.39
N GLY A 32 1.70 -10.52 4.15
CA GLY A 32 0.83 -11.22 3.20
C GLY A 32 0.06 -12.37 3.86
N PRO A 33 -1.02 -12.86 3.23
CA PRO A 33 -1.77 -12.22 2.15
C PRO A 33 -2.70 -11.12 2.68
N TRP A 34 -3.07 -10.17 1.83
CA TRP A 34 -4.14 -9.22 2.14
C TRP A 34 -5.50 -9.85 1.86
N PRO A 35 -6.35 -10.08 2.88
CA PRO A 35 -7.64 -10.76 2.70
C PRO A 35 -8.64 -10.04 1.81
N ALA A 36 -8.41 -8.77 1.45
CA ALA A 36 -9.30 -8.05 0.53
C ALA A 36 -9.10 -8.47 -0.94
N ILE A 37 -8.04 -9.21 -1.24
CA ILE A 37 -7.68 -9.65 -2.59
C ILE A 37 -7.71 -11.17 -2.63
N GLN A 38 -8.52 -11.73 -3.50
CA GLN A 38 -8.57 -13.15 -3.75
C GLN A 38 -7.32 -13.57 -4.54
N PRO A 39 -6.56 -14.58 -4.09
CA PRO A 39 -5.45 -15.14 -4.84
C PRO A 39 -5.93 -15.76 -6.16
N SER A 40 -5.08 -15.73 -7.18
CA SER A 40 -5.36 -16.35 -8.48
C SER A 40 -4.08 -16.88 -9.12
N SER A 41 -4.21 -17.88 -10.00
CA SER A 41 -3.15 -18.30 -10.90
C SER A 41 -2.90 -17.33 -12.06
N ASP A 42 -3.81 -16.38 -12.28
CA ASP A 42 -3.64 -15.27 -13.21
C ASP A 42 -3.31 -13.99 -12.43
N VAL A 43 -2.21 -13.33 -12.79
CA VAL A 43 -1.77 -12.10 -12.15
C VAL A 43 -2.72 -10.94 -12.46
N ASP A 44 -3.34 -10.93 -13.64
CA ASP A 44 -4.23 -9.84 -14.05
C ASP A 44 -5.51 -9.84 -13.20
N GLU A 45 -6.02 -11.01 -12.82
CA GLU A 45 -7.13 -11.14 -11.88
C GLU A 45 -6.80 -10.59 -10.48
N VAL A 46 -5.54 -10.69 -10.04
CA VAL A 46 -5.08 -10.06 -8.79
C VAL A 46 -5.03 -8.54 -8.96
N ILE A 47 -4.52 -8.05 -10.09
CA ILE A 47 -4.37 -6.62 -10.40
C ILE A 47 -5.72 -5.91 -10.44
N ASP A 48 -6.73 -6.50 -11.09
CA ASP A 48 -8.06 -5.91 -11.26
C ASP A 48 -8.78 -5.64 -9.92
N GLN A 49 -8.44 -6.40 -8.88
CA GLN A 49 -8.99 -6.24 -7.53
C GLN A 49 -8.33 -5.10 -6.74
N LEU A 50 -7.09 -4.70 -7.09
CA LEU A 50 -6.29 -3.79 -6.28
C LEU A 50 -6.89 -2.38 -6.19
N CYS A 51 -7.33 -1.81 -7.31
CA CYS A 51 -7.86 -0.45 -7.33
C CYS A 51 -9.05 -0.26 -6.37
N PRO A 52 -10.17 -1.01 -6.49
CA PRO A 52 -11.30 -0.84 -5.59
C PRO A 52 -10.94 -1.15 -4.12
N ALA A 53 -10.08 -2.14 -3.86
CA ALA A 53 -9.66 -2.50 -2.51
C ALA A 53 -8.82 -1.40 -1.85
N VAL A 54 -7.80 -0.86 -2.54
CA VAL A 54 -6.95 0.20 -2.01
C VAL A 54 -7.74 1.49 -1.82
N MET A 55 -8.66 1.79 -2.74
CA MET A 55 -9.53 2.94 -2.63
C MET A 55 -10.51 2.85 -1.44
N ALA A 56 -10.69 1.68 -0.82
CA ALA A 56 -11.51 1.54 0.40
C ALA A 56 -10.73 1.86 1.68
N LEU A 57 -9.41 2.08 1.60
CA LEU A 57 -8.59 2.42 2.76
C LEU A 57 -8.79 3.87 3.19
N GLU A 58 -8.46 4.11 4.45
CA GLU A 58 -8.54 5.43 5.08
C GLU A 58 -7.82 6.50 4.24
N ARG A 59 -8.51 7.60 3.95
CA ARG A 59 -7.98 8.74 3.20
C ARG A 59 -7.45 8.43 1.79
N ALA A 60 -7.64 7.22 1.25
CA ALA A 60 -7.16 6.85 -0.07
C ALA A 60 -7.82 7.65 -1.22
N ARG A 61 -8.92 8.35 -0.95
CA ARG A 61 -9.69 9.15 -1.93
C ARG A 61 -9.67 10.66 -1.66
N GLU A 62 -8.93 11.12 -0.64
CA GLU A 62 -9.04 12.50 -0.13
C GLU A 62 -8.19 13.53 -0.89
N ARG A 63 -7.75 13.20 -2.12
CA ARG A 63 -7.01 14.11 -3.03
C ARG A 63 -5.82 14.76 -2.32
N ASP A 64 -5.83 16.08 -2.15
CA ASP A 64 -4.74 16.87 -1.56
C ASP A 64 -4.49 16.54 -0.08
N TYR A 65 -5.47 15.93 0.58
CA TYR A 65 -5.35 15.40 1.93
C TYR A 65 -5.29 13.86 1.93
N GLY A 66 -5.13 13.26 0.76
CA GLY A 66 -5.15 11.82 0.60
C GLY A 66 -3.88 11.12 1.04
N GLN A 67 -4.03 9.84 1.35
CA GLN A 67 -2.94 8.94 1.70
C GLN A 67 -2.66 8.01 0.52
N GLU A 68 -1.40 7.98 0.08
CA GLU A 68 -0.94 6.95 -0.84
C GLU A 68 -0.56 5.68 -0.10
N TYR A 69 -0.74 4.57 -0.78
CA TYR A 69 -0.47 3.23 -0.28
C TYR A 69 0.38 2.48 -1.29
N CYS A 70 1.44 1.83 -0.83
CA CYS A 70 2.32 0.99 -1.66
C CYS A 70 2.27 -0.47 -1.16
N GLY A 71 2.22 -1.45 -2.05
CA GLY A 71 2.25 -2.87 -1.71
C GLY A 71 2.94 -3.70 -2.78
N LEU A 72 2.94 -5.02 -2.61
CA LEU A 72 3.60 -5.96 -3.51
C LEU A 72 2.64 -7.07 -3.97
N ILE A 73 2.75 -7.44 -5.25
CA ILE A 73 2.25 -8.69 -5.79
C ILE A 73 3.38 -9.72 -5.70
N TYR A 74 3.07 -10.91 -5.19
CA TYR A 74 4.07 -11.95 -4.95
C TYR A 74 3.50 -13.35 -5.16
N SER A 75 4.39 -14.34 -5.30
CA SER A 75 4.05 -15.76 -5.27
C SER A 75 4.82 -16.46 -4.16
N LEU A 76 4.29 -17.58 -3.68
CA LEU A 76 4.98 -18.52 -2.78
C LEU A 76 5.57 -19.73 -3.53
N GLY A 77 5.56 -19.70 -4.87
CA GLY A 77 6.07 -20.77 -5.73
C GLY A 77 5.05 -21.86 -6.07
N GLY A 78 3.79 -21.73 -5.62
CA GLY A 78 2.71 -22.69 -5.85
C GLY A 78 1.87 -22.46 -7.11
N GLY A 79 2.27 -21.55 -7.99
CA GLY A 79 1.51 -21.20 -9.20
C GLY A 79 0.36 -20.21 -8.98
N GLU A 80 0.14 -19.76 -7.74
CA GLU A 80 -0.77 -18.66 -7.40
C GLU A 80 0.00 -17.37 -7.11
N TYR A 81 -0.67 -16.24 -7.35
CA TYR A 81 -0.27 -14.90 -7.03
C TYR A 81 -1.16 -14.31 -5.93
N TYR A 82 -0.54 -13.50 -5.08
CA TYR A 82 -1.15 -12.88 -3.90
C TYR A 82 -0.80 -11.39 -3.87
N ALA A 83 -1.62 -10.60 -3.19
CA ALA A 83 -1.28 -9.23 -2.84
C ALA A 83 -0.90 -9.11 -1.35
N SER A 84 0.06 -8.25 -1.04
CA SER A 84 0.39 -7.89 0.35
C SER A 84 -0.60 -6.88 0.90
N TRP A 85 -0.61 -6.71 2.23
CA TRP A 85 -1.20 -5.53 2.83
C TRP A 85 -0.48 -4.27 2.29
N PRO A 86 -1.22 -3.21 1.96
CA PRO A 86 -0.63 -1.95 1.55
C PRO A 86 -0.02 -1.19 2.73
N SER A 87 1.12 -0.56 2.50
CA SER A 87 1.82 0.30 3.46
C SER A 87 1.62 1.78 3.09
N PRO A 88 1.12 2.62 4.01
CA PRO A 88 1.15 4.07 3.89
C PRO A 88 2.50 4.70 4.26
N LEU A 89 3.49 3.89 4.67
CA LEU A 89 4.80 4.41 5.06
C LEU A 89 5.46 5.07 3.87
N GLY A 90 6.02 6.25 4.09
CA GLY A 90 6.45 7.15 3.05
C GLY A 90 7.56 8.08 3.51
N ARG A 91 8.11 8.87 2.60
CA ARG A 91 8.98 9.99 3.00
C ARG A 91 8.12 11.02 3.73
N THR A 92 8.52 11.42 4.93
CA THR A 92 7.84 12.38 5.82
C THR A 92 7.89 13.83 5.32
N THR A 93 8.05 14.05 4.02
CA THR A 93 8.03 15.41 3.46
C THR A 93 6.58 15.86 3.35
N LEU A 94 6.23 16.95 4.03
CA LEU A 94 4.93 17.61 3.85
C LEU A 94 4.78 18.00 2.38
N VAL A 95 3.96 17.24 1.68
CA VAL A 95 3.62 17.48 0.30
C VAL A 95 2.54 18.56 0.29
N GLY A 96 2.94 19.82 0.22
CA GLY A 96 2.00 20.90 -0.11
C GLY A 96 1.32 20.60 -1.46
N ALA A 97 0.20 21.27 -1.73
CA ALA A 97 -0.63 21.12 -2.94
C ALA A 97 0.15 21.15 -4.29
N ASP A 98 1.41 21.57 -4.25
CA ASP A 98 2.31 21.77 -5.40
C ASP A 98 3.10 20.52 -5.82
N LEU A 99 3.08 19.43 -5.05
CA LEU A 99 3.92 18.26 -5.32
C LEU A 99 3.10 16.98 -5.42
N ARG A 100 2.26 16.82 -6.46
CA ARG A 100 1.56 15.56 -6.82
C ARG A 100 2.56 14.42 -7.14
N ARG A 101 3.36 13.99 -6.17
CA ARG A 101 4.44 13.02 -6.27
C ARG A 101 4.18 11.87 -5.32
N LYS A 102 4.70 10.70 -5.69
CA LYS A 102 4.68 9.50 -4.87
C LYS A 102 5.25 9.80 -3.47
N SER A 103 4.44 9.59 -2.46
CA SER A 103 4.73 9.82 -1.05
C SER A 103 5.00 8.51 -0.32
N CYS A 104 4.42 7.38 -0.76
CA CYS A 104 4.69 6.06 -0.16
C CYS A 104 6.04 5.45 -0.59
N SER A 105 6.66 4.70 0.30
CA SER A 105 7.89 3.93 0.07
C SER A 105 7.52 2.53 -0.38
N VAL A 106 8.01 2.14 -1.56
CA VAL A 106 7.81 0.78 -2.09
C VAL A 106 8.39 -0.25 -1.11
N PRO A 107 7.60 -1.24 -0.66
CA PRO A 107 8.12 -2.29 0.21
C PRO A 107 9.21 -3.10 -0.48
N GLY A 108 10.21 -3.51 0.28
CA GLY A 108 11.27 -4.39 -0.23
C GLY A 108 11.06 -5.86 0.13
N GLU A 109 10.08 -6.19 0.97
CA GLU A 109 9.91 -7.54 1.52
C GLU A 109 8.45 -7.81 1.87
N VAL A 110 7.98 -9.02 1.54
CA VAL A 110 6.71 -9.56 2.03
C VAL A 110 7.00 -10.57 3.15
N LYS A 111 6.35 -10.39 4.30
CA LYS A 111 6.30 -11.37 5.39
C LYS A 111 5.03 -12.18 5.27
N ASP A 112 5.16 -13.44 4.91
CA ASP A 112 4.05 -14.39 4.86
C ASP A 112 4.41 -15.63 5.68
N ASP A 113 3.57 -15.99 6.65
CA ASP A 113 3.80 -17.12 7.54
C ASP A 113 3.71 -18.48 6.80
N ARG A 114 3.19 -18.49 5.56
CA ARG A 114 3.02 -19.68 4.72
C ARG A 114 4.28 -20.06 3.94
N GLY A 115 5.25 -19.14 3.77
CA GLY A 115 6.47 -19.44 3.03
C GLY A 115 7.27 -18.22 2.57
N LEU A 116 8.35 -18.49 1.82
CA LEU A 116 9.21 -17.46 1.25
C LEU A 116 8.53 -16.81 0.03
N ALA A 117 8.31 -15.51 0.09
CA ALA A 117 7.71 -14.76 -0.98
C ALA A 117 8.73 -14.39 -2.08
N SER A 118 8.36 -14.64 -3.33
CA SER A 118 9.01 -14.10 -4.51
C SER A 118 8.19 -12.92 -5.03
N THR A 119 8.72 -11.72 -4.95
CA THR A 119 8.08 -10.51 -5.47
C THR A 119 8.03 -10.51 -6.99
N LEU A 120 6.87 -10.18 -7.54
CA LEU A 120 6.66 -10.06 -8.98
C LEU A 120 6.61 -8.58 -9.42
N ALA A 121 5.83 -7.77 -8.71
CA ALA A 121 5.64 -6.35 -9.02
C ALA A 121 5.24 -5.56 -7.75
N ASP A 122 5.43 -4.24 -7.77
CA ASP A 122 4.81 -3.35 -6.81
C ASP A 122 3.49 -2.77 -7.34
N PHE A 123 2.62 -2.36 -6.41
CA PHE A 123 1.44 -1.55 -6.72
C PHE A 123 1.42 -0.33 -5.82
N HIS A 124 0.83 0.77 -6.31
CA HIS A 124 0.57 1.94 -5.48
C HIS A 124 -0.70 2.66 -5.90
N SER A 125 -1.28 3.41 -4.96
CA SER A 125 -2.39 4.32 -5.24
C SER A 125 -1.93 5.76 -5.38
N HIS A 126 -2.75 6.52 -6.12
CA HIS A 126 -2.75 7.98 -6.07
C HIS A 126 -4.13 8.45 -5.63
N PRO A 127 -4.25 9.31 -4.60
CA PRO A 127 -5.53 9.81 -4.13
C PRO A 127 -6.20 10.82 -5.07
N TRP A 128 -5.52 11.21 -6.15
CA TRP A 128 -6.04 12.08 -7.19
C TRP A 128 -6.42 11.27 -8.43
N PHE A 129 -7.60 11.54 -8.99
CA PHE A 129 -7.96 11.10 -10.33
C PHE A 129 -8.41 12.30 -11.19
N PRO A 130 -7.93 12.45 -12.43
CA PRO A 130 -6.82 11.69 -13.04
C PRO A 130 -5.47 12.14 -12.46
N SER A 131 -4.66 11.20 -11.99
CA SER A 131 -3.25 11.41 -11.65
C SER A 131 -2.43 10.87 -12.81
N GLY A 132 -1.72 11.75 -13.53
CA GLY A 132 -0.71 11.27 -14.48
C GLY A 132 0.40 10.56 -13.71
N MET A 133 0.95 9.47 -14.27
CA MET A 133 2.14 8.81 -13.72
C MET A 133 3.22 9.84 -13.35
N SER A 134 3.79 9.72 -12.16
CA SER A 134 4.94 10.55 -11.76
C SER A 134 6.13 10.27 -12.68
N GLN A 135 7.14 11.15 -12.68
CA GLN A 135 8.33 10.94 -13.50
C GLN A 135 9.10 9.71 -13.01
N GLU A 136 9.06 9.48 -11.70
CA GLU A 136 9.62 8.34 -10.99
C GLU A 136 8.93 7.02 -11.39
N ASP A 137 7.60 7.00 -11.55
CA ASP A 137 6.86 5.79 -11.99
C ASP A 137 7.14 5.43 -13.46
N ARG A 138 7.60 6.38 -14.28
CA ARG A 138 7.99 6.09 -15.68
C ARG A 138 9.37 5.43 -15.78
N TRP A 139 10.25 5.66 -14.81
CA TRP A 139 11.63 5.17 -14.85
C TRP A 139 11.81 3.77 -14.26
N SER A 140 10.79 3.18 -13.61
CA SER A 140 10.82 1.77 -13.19
C SER A 140 10.58 0.77 -14.33
N GLN A 141 10.37 1.25 -15.57
CA GLN A 141 10.17 0.42 -16.78
C GLN A 141 11.35 0.45 -17.78
N SER A 142 12.51 1.00 -17.41
CA SER A 142 13.69 1.06 -18.31
C SER A 142 14.89 0.28 -17.79
#